data_AF-H3RF46-F1
#
_entry.id   AF-H3RF46-F1
#
_cell.length_a   1.000
_cell.length_b   1.000
_cell.length_c   1.000
_cell.angle_alpha   90.00
_cell.angle_beta   90.00
_cell.angle_gamma   90.00
#
_symmetry.space_group_name_H-M   'P 1'
#
loop_
_entity.id
_entity.type
_entity.pdbx_description
1 polymer ?
#
loop_
_entity_poly.entity_id
_entity_poly.type
_entity_poly.pdbx_seq_one_letter_code
_entity_poly.pdbx_strand_id
1 'polypeptide(L)'
;MSKAQSLLTRTGERIAITNGLRTPFLRQATGFHGIPAVELGRMVVSEMVARSELPVGMIEQLVFGQVVQMPEAPNIAREIVLSSGLSVSTDAYSVSRACATSFQAVANVTESLLAGTISVGIAGARIPLPSCRLASVKRWLVRWWI
;
A
#
# COMPACT_ATOMS: atom_id res chain seq x y z
N MET A 1 10.16 18.47 -22.96
CA MET A 1 8.96 18.14 -22.14
C MET A 1 8.51 16.74 -22.53
N SER A 2 8.81 15.71 -21.73
CA SER A 2 8.47 14.33 -22.10
C SER A 2 6.95 14.15 -22.13
N LYS A 3 6.43 13.62 -23.24
CA LYS A 3 5.04 13.23 -23.39
C LYS A 3 4.69 12.28 -22.24
N ALA A 4 3.74 12.64 -21.38
CA ALA A 4 3.32 11.77 -20.29
C ALA A 4 2.84 10.44 -20.88
N GLN A 5 3.47 9.33 -20.49
CA GLN A 5 3.03 8.00 -20.91
C GLN A 5 1.61 7.79 -20.39
N SER A 6 0.67 7.51 -21.31
CA SER A 6 -0.69 7.15 -20.95
C SER A 6 -0.69 5.74 -20.38
N LEU A 7 -0.63 5.61 -19.05
CA LEU A 7 -0.85 4.34 -18.36
C LEU A 7 -2.34 4.01 -18.41
N LEU A 8 -2.73 3.38 -19.51
CA LEU A 8 -4.08 2.88 -19.76
C LEU A 8 -4.12 1.37 -19.49
N THR A 9 -5.16 0.91 -18.82
CA THR A 9 -5.46 -0.51 -18.71
C THR A 9 -5.85 -1.10 -20.07
N ARG A 10 -5.95 -2.42 -20.18
CA ARG A 10 -6.45 -3.10 -21.39
C ARG A 10 -7.82 -2.59 -21.89
N THR A 11 -8.64 -2.04 -21.01
CA THR A 11 -9.97 -1.48 -21.35
C THR A 11 -9.94 0.03 -21.65
N GLY A 12 -8.76 0.65 -21.64
CA GLY A 12 -8.61 2.09 -21.91
C GLY A 12 -8.83 2.99 -20.69
N GLU A 13 -8.87 2.44 -19.48
CA GLU A 13 -9.06 3.21 -18.25
C GLU A 13 -7.72 3.70 -17.69
N ARG A 14 -7.71 4.90 -17.07
CA ARG A 14 -6.50 5.44 -16.44
C ARG A 14 -6.35 4.92 -15.02
N ILE A 15 -5.11 4.68 -14.65
CA ILE A 15 -4.72 4.39 -13.27
C ILE A 15 -4.50 5.71 -12.53
N ALA A 16 -5.06 5.83 -11.32
CA ALA A 16 -4.93 7.01 -10.48
C ALA A 16 -4.55 6.64 -9.04
N ILE A 17 -3.75 7.48 -8.40
CA ILE A 17 -3.55 7.42 -6.96
C ILE A 17 -4.68 8.22 -6.32
N THR A 18 -5.39 7.63 -5.36
CA THR A 18 -6.57 8.29 -4.77
C THR A 18 -6.30 8.84 -3.39
N ASN A 19 -5.62 8.08 -2.55
CA ASN A 19 -5.27 8.50 -1.21
C ASN A 19 -3.82 8.09 -0.91
N GLY A 20 -3.11 8.92 -0.16
CA GLY A 20 -1.79 8.61 0.36
C GLY A 20 -1.75 8.93 1.85
N LEU A 21 -1.22 8.01 2.65
CA LEU A 21 -1.09 8.19 4.08
C LEU A 21 0.27 7.70 4.54
N ARG A 22 0.86 8.39 5.51
CA ARG A 22 2.14 7.99 6.09
C ARG A 22 2.15 8.31 7.57
N THR A 23 2.89 7.52 8.33
CA THR A 23 3.23 7.89 9.70
C THR A 23 4.25 9.04 9.67
N PRO A 24 4.39 9.78 10.78
CA PRO A 24 5.54 10.66 10.97
C PRO A 24 6.85 9.87 10.88
N PHE A 25 7.91 10.51 10.39
CA PHE A 25 9.27 9.98 10.45
C PHE A 25 9.83 10.35 11.81
N LEU A 26 9.96 9.37 12.69
CA LEU A 26 10.59 9.57 14.00
C LEU A 26 12.07 9.16 13.95
N ARG A 27 12.83 9.57 14.97
CA ARG A 27 14.20 9.07 15.16
C ARG A 27 14.13 7.65 15.72
N GLN A 28 15.02 6.76 15.30
CA GLN A 28 15.09 5.39 15.82
C GLN A 28 15.13 5.39 17.37
N ALA A 29 14.42 4.44 17.98
CA ALA A 29 14.29 4.29 19.43
C ALA A 29 13.63 5.47 20.17
N THR A 30 12.76 6.22 19.48
CA THR A 30 11.93 7.27 20.12
C THR A 30 10.46 6.85 20.14
N GLY A 31 9.54 7.60 19.52
CA GLY A 31 8.09 7.48 19.75
C GLY A 31 7.40 6.22 19.22
N PHE A 32 8.05 5.41 18.37
CA PHE A 32 7.53 4.10 17.95
C PHE A 32 8.37 2.93 18.50
N HIS A 33 9.16 3.16 19.54
CA HIS A 33 9.91 2.11 20.19
C HIS A 33 8.95 1.09 20.85
N GLY A 34 9.15 -0.20 20.55
CA GLY A 34 8.33 -1.29 21.11
C GLY A 34 7.02 -1.58 20.37
N ILE A 35 6.67 -0.83 19.32
CA ILE A 35 5.48 -1.13 18.51
C ILE A 35 5.87 -2.14 17.41
N PRO A 36 5.17 -3.28 17.31
CA PRO A 36 5.40 -4.24 16.25
C PRO A 36 5.17 -3.62 14.89
N ALA A 37 5.95 -4.07 13.92
CA ALA A 37 5.88 -3.53 12.59
C ALA A 37 4.55 -3.84 11.86
N VAL A 38 3.92 -4.97 12.20
CA VAL A 38 2.57 -5.34 11.76
C VAL A 38 1.56 -4.30 12.27
N GLU A 39 1.68 -3.88 13.53
CA GLU A 39 0.75 -2.94 14.17
C GLU A 39 0.84 -1.53 13.55
N LEU A 40 2.05 -1.07 13.24
CA LEU A 40 2.24 0.17 12.48
C LEU A 40 1.62 0.07 11.08
N GLY A 41 1.76 -1.07 10.41
CA GLY A 41 1.11 -1.32 9.12
C GLY A 41 -0.41 -1.30 9.22
N ARG A 42 -0.96 -2.01 10.21
CA ARG A 42 -2.39 -2.09 10.53
C ARG A 42 -2.99 -0.70 10.78
N MET A 43 -2.34 0.11 11.60
CA MET A 43 -2.82 1.46 11.93
C MET A 43 -2.96 2.33 10.68
N VAL A 44 -1.94 2.35 9.83
CA VAL A 44 -1.97 3.19 8.62
C VAL A 44 -2.94 2.65 7.58
N VAL A 45 -3.03 1.33 7.39
CA VAL A 45 -4.01 0.74 6.46
C VAL A 45 -5.43 1.01 6.92
N SER A 46 -5.73 0.80 8.20
CA SER A 46 -7.07 1.02 8.77
C SER A 46 -7.49 2.49 8.63
N GLU A 47 -6.58 3.42 8.97
CA GLU A 47 -6.83 4.85 8.82
C GLU A 47 -6.98 5.28 7.35
N MET A 48 -6.19 4.68 6.45
CA MET A 48 -6.29 4.97 5.02
C MET A 48 -7.62 4.48 4.45
N VAL A 49 -8.06 3.28 4.84
CA VAL A 49 -9.37 2.73 4.43
C VAL A 49 -10.49 3.63 4.96
N ALA A 50 -10.44 4.03 6.23
CA ALA A 50 -11.42 4.93 6.84
C ALA A 50 -11.50 6.29 6.12
N ARG A 51 -10.37 6.87 5.70
CA ARG A 51 -10.32 8.14 4.95
C ARG A 51 -10.70 8.02 3.48
N SER A 52 -10.59 6.83 2.90
CA SER A 52 -10.80 6.61 1.47
C SER A 52 -12.28 6.42 1.09
N GLU A 53 -13.17 6.36 2.09
CA GLU A 53 -14.62 6.12 1.98
C GLU A 53 -14.95 4.91 1.08
N LEU A 54 -14.00 3.96 0.97
CA LEU A 54 -14.15 2.78 0.15
C LEU A 54 -14.90 1.68 0.86
N PRO A 55 -15.75 0.93 0.15
CA PRO A 55 -16.15 -0.39 0.62
C PRO A 55 -14.91 -1.29 0.69
N VAL A 56 -14.71 -1.87 1.87
CA VAL A 56 -13.57 -2.76 2.18
C VAL A 56 -13.48 -3.93 1.18
N GLY A 57 -14.63 -4.42 0.71
CA GLY A 57 -14.71 -5.52 -0.26
C GLY A 57 -14.25 -5.18 -1.68
N MET A 58 -14.01 -3.91 -2.00
CA MET A 58 -13.47 -3.51 -3.31
C MET A 58 -11.94 -3.65 -3.36
N ILE A 59 -11.26 -3.75 -2.22
CA ILE A 59 -9.79 -3.86 -2.18
C ILE A 59 -9.40 -5.30 -2.49
N GLU A 60 -8.80 -5.50 -3.66
CA GLU A 60 -8.49 -6.83 -4.19
C GLU A 60 -7.04 -7.25 -3.91
N GLN A 61 -6.11 -6.29 -3.82
CA GLN A 61 -4.70 -6.58 -3.59
C GLN A 61 -4.04 -5.59 -2.61
N LEU A 62 -3.22 -6.10 -1.70
CA LEU A 62 -2.38 -5.32 -0.79
C LEU A 62 -0.92 -5.75 -0.92
N VAL A 63 -0.07 -4.86 -1.41
CA VAL A 63 1.38 -5.09 -1.51
C VAL A 63 2.07 -4.27 -0.43
N PHE A 64 2.72 -4.95 0.52
CA PHE A 64 3.40 -4.28 1.62
C PHE A 64 4.89 -4.57 1.64
N GLY A 65 5.66 -3.52 1.48
CA GLY A 65 7.10 -3.60 1.43
C GLY A 65 7.77 -3.66 2.80
N GLN A 66 8.75 -4.55 2.98
CA GLN A 66 9.54 -4.64 4.22
C GLN A 66 10.99 -5.02 3.90
N VAL A 67 11.94 -4.20 4.36
CA VAL A 67 13.38 -4.44 4.10
C VAL A 67 13.92 -5.55 5.01
N VAL A 68 13.73 -5.40 6.32
CA VAL A 68 14.19 -6.37 7.33
C VAL A 68 13.01 -7.26 7.67
N GLN A 69 13.05 -8.51 7.24
CA GLN A 69 12.01 -9.51 7.48
C GLN A 69 11.97 -9.87 8.98
N MET A 70 10.77 -10.01 9.52
CA MET A 70 10.58 -10.49 10.90
C MET A 70 10.24 -11.98 10.83
N PRO A 71 10.99 -12.86 11.50
CA PRO A 71 10.76 -14.29 11.41
C PRO A 71 9.40 -14.72 11.96
N GLU A 72 8.80 -13.94 12.87
CA GLU A 72 7.43 -14.24 13.35
C GLU A 72 6.35 -13.94 12.31
N ALA A 73 6.62 -13.05 11.34
CA ALA A 73 5.67 -12.61 10.32
C ALA A 73 6.34 -12.58 8.94
N PRO A 74 6.55 -13.76 8.30
CA PRO A 74 7.25 -13.85 7.02
C PRO A 74 6.49 -13.14 5.89
N ASN A 75 5.16 -13.04 5.99
CA ASN A 75 4.34 -12.22 5.09
C ASN A 75 3.59 -11.14 5.90
N ILE A 76 4.28 -10.03 6.16
CA ILE A 76 3.68 -8.89 6.88
C ILE A 76 2.43 -8.34 6.19
N ALA A 77 2.34 -8.39 4.85
CA ALA A 77 1.19 -7.88 4.12
C ALA A 77 -0.07 -8.69 4.50
N ARG A 78 0.08 -10.01 4.63
CA ARG A 78 -1.02 -10.88 5.02
C ARG A 78 -1.46 -10.65 6.47
N GLU A 79 -0.50 -10.51 7.39
CA GLU A 79 -0.80 -10.19 8.79
C GLU A 79 -1.53 -8.84 8.93
N ILE A 80 -1.15 -7.85 8.13
CA ILE A 80 -1.84 -6.55 8.10
C ILE A 80 -3.27 -6.70 7.59
N VAL A 81 -3.52 -7.46 6.51
CA VAL A 81 -4.88 -7.70 6.00
C VAL A 81 -5.77 -8.32 7.07
N LEU A 82 -5.30 -9.37 7.74
CA LEU A 82 -6.04 -10.05 8.80
C LEU A 82 -6.31 -9.14 10.00
N SER A 83 -5.36 -8.28 10.35
CA SER A 83 -5.47 -7.40 11.51
C SER A 83 -6.25 -6.09 11.25
N SER A 84 -6.37 -5.67 9.99
CA SER A 84 -6.99 -4.38 9.60
C SER A 84 -8.48 -4.50 9.23
N GLY A 85 -9.06 -5.70 9.31
CA GLY A 85 -10.47 -5.93 8.95
C GLY A 85 -10.75 -5.91 7.45
N LEU A 86 -9.69 -6.02 6.63
CA LEU A 86 -9.82 -6.22 5.18
C LEU A 86 -10.40 -7.61 4.87
N SER A 87 -10.93 -7.79 3.65
CA SER A 87 -11.46 -9.10 3.26
C SER A 87 -10.36 -10.16 3.31
N VAL A 88 -10.67 -11.32 3.88
CA VAL A 88 -9.76 -12.48 3.88
C VAL A 88 -9.43 -12.97 2.47
N SER A 89 -10.28 -12.67 1.48
CA SER A 89 -10.07 -12.98 0.06
C SER A 89 -9.12 -12.02 -0.65
N THR A 90 -8.75 -10.89 -0.04
CA THR A 90 -7.81 -9.92 -0.62
C THR A 90 -6.42 -10.56 -0.72
N ASP A 91 -5.85 -10.53 -1.93
CA ASP A 91 -4.50 -11.01 -2.16
C ASP A 91 -3.48 -10.10 -1.48
N ALA A 92 -2.49 -10.68 -0.80
CA ALA A 92 -1.51 -9.90 -0.05
C ALA A 92 -0.16 -10.57 0.03
N TYR A 93 0.86 -9.84 -0.39
CA TYR A 93 2.24 -10.32 -0.36
C TYR A 93 3.23 -9.20 -0.04
N SER A 94 4.35 -9.61 0.55
CA SER A 94 5.43 -8.71 0.93
C SER A 94 6.52 -8.64 -0.12
N VAL A 95 7.07 -7.44 -0.32
CA VAL A 95 8.20 -7.21 -1.24
C VAL A 95 9.38 -6.59 -0.52
N SER A 96 10.61 -6.90 -0.96
CA SER A 96 11.82 -6.27 -0.45
C SER A 96 12.73 -5.89 -1.60
N ARG A 97 13.06 -4.59 -1.70
CA ARG A 97 14.00 -4.02 -2.66
C ARG A 97 14.78 -2.86 -2.03
N ALA A 98 15.38 -3.12 -0.87
CA ALA A 98 16.16 -2.13 -0.10
C ALA A 98 15.43 -0.77 0.01
N CYS A 99 16.10 0.35 -0.28
CA CYS A 99 15.51 1.69 -0.24
C CYS A 99 14.37 1.90 -1.25
N ALA A 100 14.31 1.10 -2.32
CA ALA A 100 13.31 1.20 -3.38
C ALA A 100 12.04 0.36 -3.11
N THR A 101 11.95 -0.28 -1.94
CA THR A 101 10.85 -1.19 -1.58
C THR A 101 9.47 -0.54 -1.70
N SER A 102 9.32 0.74 -1.34
CA SER A 102 8.06 1.48 -1.49
C SER A 102 7.67 1.68 -2.95
N PHE A 103 8.64 1.95 -3.82
CA PHE A 103 8.40 2.10 -5.25
C PHE A 103 8.08 0.77 -5.90
N GLN A 104 8.73 -0.31 -5.46
CA GLN A 104 8.40 -1.66 -5.92
C GLN A 104 6.96 -2.04 -5.59
N ALA A 105 6.48 -1.72 -4.38
CA ALA A 105 5.09 -1.99 -4.01
C ALA A 105 4.09 -1.27 -4.93
N VAL A 106 4.35 0.01 -5.24
CA VAL A 106 3.52 0.79 -6.17
C VAL A 106 3.60 0.22 -7.59
N ALA A 107 4.79 -0.13 -8.07
CA ALA A 107 4.99 -0.73 -9.39
C ALA A 107 4.20 -2.04 -9.53
N ASN A 108 4.30 -2.93 -8.55
CA ASN A 108 3.59 -4.20 -8.53
C ASN A 108 2.06 -4.03 -8.57
N VAL A 109 1.50 -3.11 -7.77
CA VAL A 109 0.06 -2.83 -7.82
C VAL A 109 -0.33 -2.25 -9.18
N THR A 110 0.51 -1.39 -9.75
CA THR A 110 0.27 -0.80 -11.07
C THR A 110 0.31 -1.86 -12.17
N GLU A 111 1.25 -2.81 -12.12
CA GLU A 111 1.33 -3.95 -13.05
C GLU A 111 0.07 -4.83 -12.97
N SER A 112 -0.41 -5.15 -11.77
CA SER A 112 -1.66 -5.90 -11.59
C SER A 112 -2.88 -5.14 -12.16
N LEU A 113 -2.93 -3.81 -12.00
CA LEU A 113 -3.98 -2.96 -12.56
C LEU A 113 -3.90 -2.90 -14.09
N LEU A 114 -2.70 -2.80 -14.65
CA LEU A 114 -2.46 -2.79 -16.10
C LEU A 114 -2.84 -4.14 -16.74
N ALA A 115 -2.48 -5.24 -16.08
CA ALA A 115 -2.86 -6.59 -16.48
C ALA A 115 -4.39 -6.80 -16.44
N GLY A 116 -5.12 -6.00 -15.65
CA GLY A 116 -6.55 -6.12 -15.45
C GLY A 116 -6.94 -7.23 -14.47
N THR A 117 -5.96 -7.78 -13.73
CA THR A 117 -6.20 -8.76 -12.67
C THR A 117 -6.92 -8.15 -11.48
N ILE A 118 -6.67 -6.85 -11.24
CA ILE A 118 -7.31 -6.08 -10.17
C ILE A 118 -7.84 -4.75 -10.70
N SER A 119 -8.75 -4.16 -9.92
CA SER A 119 -9.36 -2.85 -10.11
C SER A 119 -8.95 -1.86 -9.02
N VAL A 120 -8.71 -2.34 -7.79
CA VAL A 120 -8.28 -1.51 -6.66
C VAL A 120 -7.21 -2.24 -5.85
N GLY A 121 -6.11 -1.53 -5.56
CA GLY A 121 -5.02 -2.07 -4.76
C GLY A 121 -4.42 -1.06 -3.79
N ILE A 122 -3.84 -1.59 -2.73
CA ILE A 122 -3.09 -0.83 -1.72
C ILE A 122 -1.62 -1.14 -1.89
N ALA A 123 -0.81 -0.10 -2.04
CA ALA A 123 0.64 -0.20 -2.01
C ALA A 123 1.16 0.47 -0.74
N GLY A 124 2.00 -0.23 0.02
CA GLY A 124 2.63 0.32 1.20
C GLY A 124 4.04 -0.17 1.34
N ALA A 125 4.83 0.51 2.15
CA ALA A 125 6.07 -0.02 2.64
C ALA A 125 6.39 0.53 4.02
N ARG A 126 7.13 -0.30 4.75
CA ARG A 126 7.72 0.03 6.02
C ARG A 126 9.23 -0.09 5.90
N ILE A 127 9.92 0.91 6.42
CA ILE A 127 11.35 0.83 6.65
C ILE A 127 11.57 0.32 8.10
N PRO A 128 12.65 -0.40 8.42
CA PRO A 128 12.94 -0.85 9.79
C PRO A 128 13.14 0.27 10.83
N LEU A 129 13.19 1.53 10.38
CA LEU A 129 13.15 2.74 11.21
C LEU A 129 11.67 3.14 11.47
N PRO A 130 11.35 4.09 12.37
CA PRO A 130 9.99 4.28 12.88
C PRO A 130 9.12 5.05 11.87
N SER A 131 8.91 4.48 10.69
CA SER A 131 8.15 5.08 9.60
C SER A 131 7.52 4.04 8.66
N CYS A 132 6.19 4.11 8.53
CA CYS A 132 5.40 3.42 7.52
C CYS A 132 4.85 4.45 6.52
N ARG A 133 4.97 4.16 5.21
CA ARG A 133 4.42 4.99 4.12
C ARG A 133 3.46 4.14 3.28
N LEU A 134 2.28 4.65 2.99
CA LEU A 134 1.22 3.99 2.22
C LEU A 134 0.70 4.91 1.10
N ALA A 135 0.33 4.29 -0.01
CA ALA A 135 -0.32 4.89 -1.17
C ALA A 135 -1.41 3.92 -1.66
N SER A 136 -2.67 4.37 -1.67
CA SER A 136 -3.78 3.65 -2.29
C SER A 136 -3.86 3.98 -3.77
N VAL A 137 -3.82 2.96 -4.62
CA VAL A 137 -3.90 3.10 -6.09
C VAL A 137 -5.24 2.51 -6.56
N LYS A 138 -6.08 3.34 -7.19
CA LYS A 138 -7.40 2.93 -7.68
C LYS A 138 -7.55 3.17 -9.18
N ARG A 139 -8.47 2.43 -9.77
CA ARG A 139 -9.02 2.67 -11.10
C ARG A 139 -10.16 3.72 -11.02
N TRP A 140 -9.79 4.97 -11.35
CA TRP A 140 -10.52 6.20 -11.70
C TRP A 140 -11.55 6.97 -10.80
N LEU A 141 -11.30 8.29 -10.77
CA LEU A 141 -12.17 9.51 -10.90
C LEU A 141 -12.79 10.16 -9.65
N VAL A 142 -12.03 11.07 -8.98
CA VAL A 142 -12.58 12.36 -8.52
C VAL A 142 -11.56 13.49 -8.77
N ARG A 143 -12.11 14.60 -9.23
CA ARG A 143 -11.52 15.89 -9.61
C ARG A 143 -10.63 16.48 -8.51
N TRP A 144 -9.42 16.90 -8.92
CA TRP A 144 -8.56 17.88 -8.22
C TRP A 144 -9.37 19.02 -7.60
N TRP A 145 -9.04 19.47 -6.39
CA TRP A 145 -9.10 20.88 -5.98
C TRP A 145 -8.05 21.18 -4.88
N ILE A 146 -7.20 22.17 -5.21
CA ILE A 146 -6.18 22.93 -4.47
C ILE A 146 -4.90 22.19 -4.06
#